data_AF-A0A965ARF2-F1
#
_entry.id   AF-A0A965ARF2-F1
#
_cell.length_a   1.000
_cell.length_b   1.000
_cell.length_c   1.000
_cell.angle_alpha   90.00
_cell.angle_beta   90.00
_cell.angle_gamma   90.00
#
_symmetry.space_group_name_H-M   'P 1'
#
loop_
_entity.id
_entity.type
_entity.pdbx_description
1 polymer ?
#
loop_
_entity_poly.entity_id
_entity_poly.type
_entity_poly.pdbx_seq_one_letter_code
_entity_poly.pdbx_strand_id
1 'polypeptide(L)' 'MSRRIVVKVGSSSLTGSAGSHLDPEKVDSLVDALAFVRARGDEVLLVSSGAIA' A
#
# COMPACT_ATOMS: atom_id res chain seq x y z
N MET A 1 -7.95 -2.40 21.84
CA MET A 1 -6.70 -3.17 21.73
C MET A 1 -6.03 -2.79 20.44
N SER A 2 -4.76 -2.36 20.48
CA SER A 2 -3.97 -2.07 19.28
C SER A 2 -3.51 -3.39 18.64
N ARG A 3 -3.60 -3.50 17.31
CA ARG A 3 -3.14 -4.65 16.53
C ARG A 3 -1.88 -4.27 15.75
N ARG A 4 -0.99 -5.25 15.58
CA ARG A 4 0.12 -5.18 14.61
C ARG A 4 -0.31 -5.80 13.30
N ILE A 5 -0.19 -5.06 12.21
CA ILE A 5 -0.67 -5.45 10.89
C ILE A 5 0.48 -5.31 9.89
N VAL A 6 0.79 -6.39 9.19
CA VAL A 6 1.71 -6.38 8.04
C VAL A 6 0.87 -6.40 6.77
N VAL A 7 1.05 -5.39 5.92
CA VAL A 7 0.38 -5.29 4.63
C VAL A 7 1.40 -5.61 3.54
N LYS A 8 1.18 -6.71 2.82
CA LYS A 8 1.96 -7.04 1.62
C LYS A 8 1.20 -6.56 0.39
N VAL A 9 1.88 -5.79 -0.46
CA VAL A 9 1.31 -5.30 -1.72
C VAL A 9 2.13 -5.82 -2.89
N GLY A 10 1.48 -6.41 -3.88
CA GLY A 10 2.10 -6.86 -5.13
C GLY A 10 2.20 -5.75 -6.17
N SER A 11 3.05 -5.91 -7.19
CA SER A 11 3.29 -4.85 -8.19
C SER A 11 2.01 -4.45 -8.94
N SER A 12 1.14 -5.39 -9.31
CA SER A 12 -0.12 -5.10 -10.03
C SER A 12 -1.11 -4.22 -9.26
N SER A 13 -1.00 -4.19 -7.93
CA SER A 13 -1.79 -3.31 -7.06
C SER A 13 -1.26 -1.88 -7.03
N LEU A 14 -0.05 -1.64 -7.54
CA LEU A 14 0.61 -0.33 -7.56
C LEU A 14 0.83 0.21 -8.97
N THR A 15 0.69 -0.60 -10.01
CA THR A 15 0.99 -0.21 -11.39
C THR A 15 -0.24 0.00 -12.24
N GLY A 16 -0.10 0.79 -13.30
CA GLY A 16 -1.16 1.02 -14.29
C GLY A 16 -1.42 -0.22 -15.15
N SER A 17 -2.37 -0.14 -16.07
CA SER A 17 -2.78 -1.27 -16.94
C SER A 17 -1.62 -1.88 -17.74
N ALA A 18 -0.58 -1.09 -18.06
CA ALA A 18 0.62 -1.55 -18.76
C ALA A 18 1.62 -2.28 -17.84
N GLY A 19 1.46 -2.19 -16.53
CA GLY A 19 2.31 -2.86 -15.53
C GLY A 19 3.74 -2.34 -15.41
N SER A 20 4.10 -1.32 -16.20
CA SER A 20 5.47 -0.84 -16.42
C SER A 20 5.81 0.48 -15.75
N HIS A 21 4.83 1.10 -15.10
CA HIS A 21 4.94 2.35 -14.34
C HIS A 21 4.02 2.25 -13.12
N LEU A 22 4.44 2.87 -12.02
CA LEU A 22 3.54 3.13 -10.89
C LEU A 22 2.35 3.98 -11.34
N ASP A 23 1.19 3.64 -10.78
CA ASP A 23 -0.05 4.39 -10.92
C ASP A 23 -0.24 5.24 -9.65
N PRO A 24 -0.09 6.57 -9.74
CA PRO A 24 -0.20 7.45 -8.58
C PRO A 24 -1.53 7.32 -7.84
N GLU A 25 -2.65 7.13 -8.55
CA GLU A 25 -3.97 7.02 -7.92
C GLU A 25 -4.08 5.74 -7.07
N LYS A 26 -3.49 4.64 -7.54
CA LYS A 26 -3.43 3.39 -6.77
C LYS A 26 -2.53 3.52 -5.54
N VAL A 27 -1.42 4.23 -5.67
CA VAL A 27 -0.51 4.50 -4.54
C VAL A 27 -1.22 5.37 -3.50
N ASP A 28 -1.88 6.44 -3.92
CA ASP A 28 -2.61 7.35 -3.04
C ASP A 28 -3.73 6.60 -2.31
N SER A 29 -4.51 5.78 -3.02
CA SER A 29 -5.56 4.96 -2.40
C SER A 29 -5.01 3.99 -1.35
N LEU A 30 -3.85 3.38 -1.60
CA LEU A 30 -3.18 2.54 -0.62
C LEU A 30 -2.74 3.37 0.61
N VAL A 31 -2.14 4.54 0.39
CA VAL A 31 -1.69 5.42 1.47
C VAL A 31 -2.85 5.84 2.36
N ASP A 32 -3.99 6.23 1.78
CA ASP A 32 -5.20 6.60 2.51
C ASP A 32 -5.71 5.46 3.40
N ALA A 33 -5.75 4.24 2.86
CA ALA A 33 -6.16 3.07 3.62
C ALA A 33 -5.22 2.77 4.80
N LEU A 34 -3.89 2.86 4.59
CA LEU A 34 -2.90 2.65 5.64
C LEU A 34 -2.95 3.76 6.70
N ALA A 35 -3.17 5.01 6.29
CA ALA A 35 -3.33 6.15 7.18
C ALA A 35 -4.57 6.00 8.07
N PHE A 36 -5.70 5.57 7.50
CA PHE A 36 -6.91 5.27 8.26
C PHE A 36 -6.67 4.19 9.33
N VAL A 37 -5.99 3.09 8.96
CA VAL A 37 -5.65 2.02 9.91
C VAL A 37 -4.71 2.52 11.00
N ARG A 38 -3.70 3.33 10.66
CA ARG A 38 -2.80 3.92 11.65
C ARG A 38 -3.55 4.87 12.59
N ALA A 39 -4.46 5.69 12.07
CA ALA A 39 -5.23 6.67 12.85
C ALA A 39 -6.15 6.02 13.89
N ARG A 40 -6.61 4.79 13.65
CA ARG A 40 -7.40 4.02 14.64
C ARG A 40 -6.57 3.44 15.80
N GLY A 41 -5.25 3.64 15.79
CA GLY A 41 -4.32 3.21 16.85
C GLY A 41 -3.61 1.88 16.60
N ASP A 42 -3.66 1.35 15.38
CA ASP A 42 -2.94 0.13 15.01
C ASP A 42 -1.54 0.43 14.45
N GLU A 43 -0.62 -0.49 14.68
CA GLU A 43 0.74 -0.44 14.14
C GLU A 43 0.74 -1.11 12.75
N VAL A 44 1.21 -0.38 11.74
CA VAL A 44 1.18 -0.80 10.33
C VAL A 44 2.59 -0.91 9.78
N LEU A 45 2.93 -2.07 9.24
CA LEU A 45 4.15 -2.30 8.47
C LEU A 45 3.78 -2.62 7.03
N LEU A 46 4.29 -1.84 6.07
CA LEU A 46 4.08 -2.05 4.65
C LEU A 46 5.28 -2.77 4.02
N VAL A 47 5.02 -3.81 3.23
CA VAL A 47 5.99 -4.46 2.36
C VAL A 47 5.48 -4.40 0.91
N SER A 48 6.02 -3.47 0.13
CA SER A 48 5.64 -3.30 -1.28
C SER A 48 6.58 -4.08 -2.22
N SER A 49 6.00 -4.54 -3.33
CA SER A 49 6.75 -4.82 -4.56
C SER A 49 6.74 -3.55 -5.44
N GLY A 50 7.01 -3.65 -6.74
CA GLY A 50 6.94 -2.48 -7.65
C GLY A 50 8.22 -1.63 -7.74
N ALA A 51 9.33 -2.05 -7.15
CA ALA A 51 10.61 -1.34 -7.28
C ALA A 51 11.17 -1.33 -8.72
N ILE A 52 10.77 -2.31 -9.54
CA ILE A 52 11.15 -2.45 -10.96
C ILE A 52 10.03 -2.01 -11.91
N ALA A 53 8.91 -1.58 -11.33
CA ALA A 53 7.80 -1.04 -12.09
C ALA A 53 8.12 0.35 -12.58
#